data_AF-A0A2V5Q1H6-F1
#
_entry.id   AF-A0A2V5Q1H6-F1
#
_cell.length_a   1.000
_cell.length_b   1.000
_cell.length_c   1.000
_cell.angle_alpha   90.00
_cell.angle_beta   90.00
_cell.angle_gamma   90.00
#
_symmetry.space_group_name_H-M   'P 1'
#
loop_
_entity.id
_entity.type
_entity.pdbx_description
1 polymer ?
#
loop_
_entity_poly.entity_id
_entity_poly.type
_entity_poly.pdbx_seq_one_letter_code
_entity_poly.pdbx_strand_id
1 'polypeptide(L)'
;HKEIVEQIRAAGASLRMIGDGDIAAAIAPSLPDSDVDLYMGIGGSPEAVLAAAGIKSLGGDMQSKMWPRDEKERKRLIADGYEKDLDRVYSADDLAHGQNIIFCATGISDSALLPGVRARGGVTAITHSILMRVKSKTVRFIRARHNLQTKTIRLRSDNREHII
;
A
#
# COMPACT_ATOMS: atom_id res chain seq x y z
N HIS A 1 2.89 13.39 13.26
CA HIS A 1 3.78 12.38 13.88
C HIS A 1 5.00 12.97 14.61
N LYS A 2 4.92 14.14 15.28
CA LYS A 2 6.10 14.80 15.90
C LYS A 2 6.76 13.92 16.97
N GLU A 3 5.96 13.39 17.90
CA GLU A 3 6.45 12.56 19.00
C GLU A 3 7.11 11.27 18.53
N ILE A 4 6.51 10.57 17.55
CA ILE A 4 7.09 9.35 16.94
C ILE A 4 8.47 9.65 16.35
N VAL A 5 8.61 10.78 15.63
CA VAL A 5 9.89 11.18 15.03
C VAL A 5 10.96 11.44 16.10
N GLU A 6 10.60 12.10 17.19
CA GLU A 6 11.51 12.37 18.31
C GLU A 6 11.97 11.07 18.99
N GLN A 7 11.05 10.13 19.22
CA GLN A 7 11.34 8.82 19.81
C GLN A 7 12.27 7.99 18.91
N ILE A 8 12.03 7.95 17.59
CA ILE A 8 12.88 7.22 16.65
C ILE A 8 14.30 7.80 16.63
N ARG A 9 14.43 9.14 16.61
CA ARG A 9 15.74 9.81 16.67
C ARG A 9 16.47 9.54 17.98
N ALA A 10 15.76 9.57 19.11
CA ALA A 10 16.34 9.27 20.42
C ALA A 10 16.84 7.82 20.51
N ALA A 11 16.18 6.88 19.81
CA ALA A 11 16.64 5.49 19.69
C ALA A 11 17.86 5.31 18.76
N GLY A 12 18.31 6.36 18.06
CA GLY A 12 19.46 6.31 17.16
C GLY A 12 19.18 5.71 15.78
N ALA A 13 17.90 5.48 15.45
CA ALA A 13 17.51 4.93 14.15
C ALA A 13 17.47 6.01 13.06
N SER A 14 17.78 5.59 11.83
CA SER A 14 17.61 6.43 10.65
C SER A 14 16.13 6.57 10.29
N LEU A 15 15.77 7.71 9.69
CA LEU A 15 14.38 8.03 9.41
C LEU A 15 14.20 8.51 7.97
N ARG A 16 13.24 7.91 7.27
CA ARG A 16 12.78 8.34 5.94
C ARG A 16 11.36 8.88 6.04
N MET A 17 11.20 10.20 5.91
CA MET A 17 9.87 10.81 5.83
C MET A 17 9.27 10.53 4.45
N ILE A 18 7.98 10.20 4.43
CA ILE A 18 7.18 10.11 3.20
C ILE A 18 6.16 11.25 3.19
N GLY A 19 5.90 11.82 2.01
CA GLY A 19 4.87 12.84 1.84
C GLY A 19 3.46 12.25 1.75
N ASP A 20 3.32 11.19 0.95
CA ASP A 20 2.09 10.45 0.71
C ASP A 20 2.43 9.01 0.26
N GLY A 21 1.46 8.10 0.24
CA GLY A 21 1.62 6.72 -0.21
C GLY A 21 2.00 5.74 0.90
N ASP A 22 1.21 5.72 1.98
CA ASP A 22 1.40 4.83 3.12
C ASP A 22 1.32 3.33 2.76
N ILE A 23 0.56 2.93 1.74
CA ILE A 23 0.50 1.53 1.29
C ILE A 23 1.89 1.03 0.83
N ALA A 24 2.56 1.79 -0.04
CA ALA A 24 3.87 1.40 -0.56
C ALA A 24 4.93 1.40 0.56
N ALA A 25 4.85 2.37 1.48
CA ALA A 25 5.74 2.46 2.62
C ALA A 25 5.51 1.33 3.64
N ALA A 26 4.26 0.95 3.90
CA ALA A 26 3.90 -0.14 4.80
C ALA A 26 4.32 -1.51 4.27
N ILE A 27 4.29 -1.70 2.94
CA ILE A 27 4.75 -2.94 2.30
C ILE A 27 6.27 -3.03 2.22
N ALA A 28 6.97 -1.88 2.14
CA ALA A 28 8.42 -1.84 1.93
C ALA A 28 9.23 -2.71 2.91
N PRO A 29 8.96 -2.74 4.23
CA PRO A 29 9.61 -3.66 5.17
C PRO A 29 9.57 -5.15 4.80
N SER A 30 8.56 -5.56 4.04
CA SER A 30 8.41 -6.95 3.60
C SER A 30 9.11 -7.24 2.27
N LEU A 31 9.77 -6.25 1.66
CA LEU A 31 10.55 -6.39 0.44
C LEU A 31 12.05 -6.44 0.78
N PRO A 32 12.77 -7.50 0.36
CA PRO A 32 14.19 -7.64 0.66
C PRO A 32 15.07 -6.49 0.17
N ASP A 33 14.70 -5.84 -0.94
CA ASP A 33 15.53 -4.85 -1.63
C ASP A 33 15.05 -3.39 -1.40
N SER A 34 14.25 -3.13 -0.35
CA SER A 34 13.65 -1.79 -0.15
C SER A 34 14.49 -0.82 0.67
N ASP A 35 15.50 -1.31 1.38
CA ASP A 35 16.28 -0.58 2.39
C ASP A 35 15.42 0.06 3.51
N VAL A 36 14.24 -0.52 3.79
CA VAL A 36 13.35 -0.09 4.86
C VAL A 36 13.10 -1.27 5.80
N ASP A 37 13.40 -1.11 7.08
CA ASP A 37 13.20 -2.18 8.08
C ASP A 37 11.84 -2.13 8.78
N LEU A 38 11.28 -0.92 8.94
CA LEU A 38 10.05 -0.69 9.68
C LEU A 38 9.26 0.49 9.12
N TYR A 39 7.93 0.33 9.07
CA TYR A 39 6.99 1.41 8.85
C TYR A 39 6.17 1.64 10.13
N MET A 40 6.08 2.90 10.58
CA MET A 40 5.33 3.26 11.77
C MET A 40 4.61 4.60 11.56
N GLY A 41 3.32 4.65 11.90
CA GLY A 41 2.53 5.86 11.80
C GLY A 41 1.03 5.61 11.95
N ILE A 42 0.28 6.70 11.79
CA ILE A 42 -1.18 6.69 11.70
C ILE A 42 -1.53 7.00 10.25
N GLY A 43 -2.32 6.12 9.64
CA GLY A 43 -2.74 6.22 8.24
C GLY A 43 -4.24 5.91 8.09
N GLY A 44 -4.69 5.76 6.85
CA GLY A 44 -6.09 5.46 6.57
C GLY A 44 -6.44 3.98 6.80
N SER A 45 -7.64 3.72 7.32
CA SER A 45 -8.11 2.35 7.55
C SER A 45 -8.23 1.52 6.26
N PRO A 46 -8.75 2.05 5.13
CA PRO A 46 -8.76 1.30 3.86
C PRO A 46 -7.35 0.93 3.38
N GLU A 47 -6.39 1.83 3.52
CA GLU A 47 -5.00 1.67 3.15
C GLU A 47 -4.34 0.57 3.99
N ALA A 48 -4.65 0.50 5.29
CA ALA A 48 -4.19 -0.59 6.17
C ALA A 48 -4.66 -1.97 5.68
N VAL A 49 -5.90 -2.10 5.19
CA VAL A 49 -6.41 -3.37 4.63
C VAL A 49 -5.68 -3.75 3.34
N LEU A 50 -5.41 -2.79 2.47
CA LEU A 50 -4.64 -3.01 1.24
C LEU A 50 -3.18 -3.39 1.52
N ALA A 51 -2.54 -2.71 2.49
CA ALA A 51 -1.20 -3.02 2.94
C ALA A 51 -1.13 -4.44 3.53
N ALA A 52 -2.08 -4.83 4.37
CA ALA A 52 -2.17 -6.17 4.94
C ALA A 52 -2.21 -7.27 3.85
N ALA A 53 -2.97 -7.06 2.78
CA ALA A 53 -3.00 -7.98 1.63
C ALA A 53 -1.63 -8.13 0.94
N GLY A 54 -0.89 -7.02 0.78
CA GLY A 54 0.47 -7.01 0.23
C GLY A 54 1.48 -7.69 1.15
N ILE A 55 1.51 -7.30 2.43
CA ILE A 55 2.40 -7.83 3.47
C ILE A 55 2.20 -9.34 3.64
N LYS A 56 0.94 -9.79 3.74
CA LYS A 56 0.59 -11.21 3.82
C LYS A 56 1.04 -11.99 2.58
N SER A 57 1.05 -11.36 1.41
CA SER A 57 1.55 -12.00 0.18
C SER A 57 3.07 -12.20 0.21
N LEU A 58 3.79 -11.29 0.86
CA LEU A 58 5.24 -11.32 1.03
C LEU A 58 5.69 -12.13 2.26
N GLY A 59 4.77 -12.43 3.18
CA GLY A 59 5.09 -13.14 4.42
C GLY A 59 5.67 -12.25 5.51
N GLY A 60 5.46 -10.93 5.43
CA GLY A 60 5.81 -10.02 6.51
C GLY A 60 4.75 -9.97 7.61
N ASP A 61 4.98 -9.08 8.57
CA ASP A 61 4.09 -8.85 9.71
C ASP A 61 3.56 -7.41 9.74
N MET A 62 2.39 -7.24 10.35
CA MET A 62 1.72 -5.95 10.51
C MET A 62 0.86 -5.99 11.76
N GLN A 63 0.91 -4.89 12.53
CA GLN A 63 -0.03 -4.63 13.60
C GLN A 63 -0.66 -3.26 13.40
N SER A 64 -1.97 -3.16 13.62
CA SER A 64 -2.69 -1.89 13.62
C SER A 64 -3.76 -1.86 14.71
N LYS A 65 -4.20 -0.64 15.03
CA LYS A 65 -5.23 -0.37 16.02
C LYS A 65 -6.10 0.77 15.51
N MET A 66 -7.39 0.76 15.85
CA MET A 66 -8.26 1.90 15.56
C MET A 66 -7.71 3.15 16.25
N TRP A 67 -7.67 4.27 15.52
CA TRP A 67 -7.23 5.55 16.05
C TRP A 67 -8.30 6.62 15.78
N PRO A 68 -9.32 6.75 16.66
CA PRO A 68 -10.30 7.82 16.57
C PRO A 68 -9.59 9.18 16.63
N ARG A 69 -9.88 10.06 15.69
CA ARG A 69 -9.20 11.37 15.59
C ARG A 69 -9.60 12.33 16.71
N ASP A 70 -10.78 12.13 17.29
CA ASP A 70 -11.38 12.97 18.32
C ASP A 70 -12.41 12.19 19.15
N GLU A 71 -12.82 12.79 20.28
CA GLU A 71 -13.79 12.18 21.21
C GLU A 71 -15.19 12.01 20.59
N LYS A 72 -15.55 12.83 19.62
CA LYS A 72 -16.85 12.72 18.93
C LYS A 72 -16.88 11.46 18.06
N GLU A 73 -15.82 11.20 17.32
CA GLU A 73 -15.66 9.96 16.56
C GLU A 73 -15.59 8.74 17.47
N ARG A 74 -14.86 8.84 18.60
CA ARG A 74 -14.80 7.77 19.60
C ARG A 74 -16.19 7.41 20.14
N LYS A 75 -16.98 8.41 20.56
CA LYS A 75 -18.36 8.21 21.04
C LYS A 75 -19.27 7.62 19.98
N ARG A 76 -19.14 8.05 18.73
CA ARG A 76 -19.89 7.48 17.61
C ARG A 76 -19.55 6.00 17.42
N LEU A 77 -18.27 5.64 17.38
CA LEU A 77 -17.83 4.24 17.25
C LEU A 77 -18.36 3.36 18.40
N ILE A 78 -18.37 3.87 19.63
CA ILE A 78 -18.96 3.18 20.79
C ILE A 78 -20.47 2.99 20.60
N ALA A 79 -21.18 4.05 20.20
CA ALA A 79 -22.62 3.98 19.93
C ALA A 79 -22.97 3.00 18.79
N ASP A 80 -22.09 2.87 17.81
CA ASP A 80 -22.21 1.94 16.68
C ASP A 80 -21.79 0.50 17.07
N GLY A 81 -21.36 0.26 18.31
CA GLY A 81 -21.06 -1.07 18.85
C GLY A 81 -19.59 -1.50 18.79
N TYR A 82 -18.68 -0.62 18.36
CA TYR A 82 -17.25 -0.92 18.18
C TYR A 82 -16.39 -0.69 19.44
N GLU A 83 -16.99 -0.57 20.62
CA GLU A 83 -16.25 -0.25 21.86
C GLU A 83 -15.11 -1.25 22.13
N LYS A 84 -15.35 -2.55 21.95
CA LYS A 84 -14.34 -3.60 22.14
C LYS A 84 -13.24 -3.57 21.07
N ASP A 85 -13.56 -3.04 19.90
CA ASP A 85 -12.67 -2.98 18.74
C ASP A 85 -11.69 -1.81 18.81
N LEU A 86 -12.01 -0.78 19.61
CA LEU A 86 -11.14 0.38 19.83
C LEU A 86 -9.79 -0.01 20.44
N ASP A 87 -9.77 -1.02 21.31
CA ASP A 87 -8.56 -1.50 22.00
C ASP A 87 -7.90 -2.73 21.37
N ARG A 88 -8.54 -3.33 20.36
CA ARG A 88 -8.03 -4.51 19.67
C ARG A 88 -6.83 -4.15 18.79
N VAL A 89 -5.80 -5.00 18.86
CA VAL A 89 -4.71 -5.03 17.88
C VAL A 89 -5.10 -5.99 16.76
N TYR A 90 -5.06 -5.50 15.53
CA TYR A 90 -5.34 -6.24 14.32
C TYR A 90 -4.02 -6.65 13.67
N SER A 91 -3.86 -7.93 13.38
CA SER A 91 -2.78 -8.45 12.53
C SER A 91 -3.11 -8.29 11.03
N ALA A 92 -2.14 -8.54 10.15
CA ALA A 92 -2.41 -8.64 8.72
C ALA A 92 -3.50 -9.69 8.39
N ASP A 93 -3.54 -10.79 9.15
CA ASP A 93 -4.54 -11.85 8.98
C ASP A 93 -5.93 -11.43 9.48
N ASP A 94 -6.01 -10.51 10.45
CA ASP A 94 -7.26 -9.90 10.89
C ASP A 94 -7.82 -8.88 9.90
N LEU A 95 -6.97 -8.21 9.12
CA LEU A 95 -7.42 -7.23 8.12
C LEU A 95 -7.72 -7.88 6.76
N ALA A 96 -6.93 -8.88 6.39
CA ALA A 96 -6.97 -9.56 5.11
C ALA A 96 -7.21 -11.07 5.29
N HIS A 97 -8.39 -11.43 5.82
CA HIS A 97 -8.75 -12.80 6.24
C HIS A 97 -8.69 -13.87 5.13
N GLY A 98 -8.82 -13.48 3.86
CA GLY A 98 -8.86 -14.42 2.74
C GLY A 98 -7.57 -15.23 2.57
N GLN A 99 -7.71 -16.50 2.20
CA GLN A 99 -6.57 -17.34 1.78
C GLN A 99 -6.24 -17.19 0.28
N ASN A 100 -7.21 -16.72 -0.51
CA ASN A 100 -7.07 -16.47 -1.95
C ASN A 100 -7.12 -14.96 -2.23
N ILE A 101 -6.04 -14.27 -1.90
CA ILE A 101 -5.88 -12.84 -2.16
C ILE A 101 -4.86 -12.63 -3.26
N ILE A 102 -5.19 -11.73 -4.19
CA ILE A 102 -4.28 -11.21 -5.21
C ILE A 102 -4.09 -9.73 -4.91
N PHE A 103 -2.83 -9.32 -4.77
CA PHE A 103 -2.45 -7.92 -4.69
C PHE A 103 -1.80 -7.53 -6.02
N CYS A 104 -2.22 -6.40 -6.59
CA CYS A 104 -1.54 -5.80 -7.72
C CYS A 104 -1.42 -4.29 -7.56
N ALA A 105 -0.26 -3.76 -7.94
CA ALA A 105 0.00 -2.33 -7.95
C ALA A 105 0.87 -1.96 -9.14
N THR A 106 0.74 -0.72 -9.62
CA THR A 106 1.57 -0.15 -10.68
C THR A 106 2.06 1.21 -10.22
N GLY A 107 3.36 1.48 -10.35
CA GLY A 107 3.96 2.75 -9.92
C GLY A 107 3.54 3.90 -10.83
N ILE A 108 2.98 4.96 -10.23
CA ILE A 108 2.70 6.24 -10.93
C ILE A 108 3.96 7.11 -10.86
N SER A 109 4.38 7.45 -9.64
CA SER A 109 5.66 8.07 -9.30
C SER A 109 6.61 7.02 -8.70
N ASP A 110 7.90 7.38 -8.58
CA ASP A 110 8.88 6.50 -7.93
C ASP A 110 8.54 6.34 -6.44
N SER A 111 8.57 5.09 -5.97
CA SER A 111 8.32 4.71 -4.59
C SER A 111 9.29 3.61 -4.15
N ALA A 112 9.30 3.30 -2.86
CA ALA A 112 10.06 2.16 -2.33
C ALA A 112 9.58 0.80 -2.90
N LEU A 113 8.33 0.72 -3.37
CA LEU A 113 7.74 -0.51 -3.90
C LEU A 113 7.99 -0.65 -5.41
N LEU A 114 7.75 0.41 -6.19
CA LEU A 114 7.81 0.38 -7.64
C LEU A 114 8.33 1.71 -8.22
N PRO A 115 9.12 1.65 -9.32
CA PRO A 115 9.39 2.84 -10.13
C PRO A 115 8.12 3.37 -10.79
N GLY A 116 8.04 4.68 -10.92
CA GLY A 116 6.97 5.38 -11.62
C GLY A 116 6.98 5.14 -13.13
N VAL A 117 5.93 5.61 -13.78
CA VAL A 117 5.80 5.56 -15.24
C VAL A 117 6.92 6.39 -15.88
N ARG A 118 7.49 5.88 -16.98
CA ARG A 118 8.46 6.61 -17.81
C ARG A 118 7.94 6.75 -19.23
N ALA A 119 7.62 7.97 -19.64
CA ALA A 119 7.30 8.29 -21.03
C ALA A 119 8.59 8.61 -21.81
N ARG A 120 8.70 8.11 -23.05
CA ARG A 120 9.82 8.39 -23.96
C ARG A 120 9.26 8.92 -25.28
N GLY A 121 9.53 10.21 -25.54
CA GLY A 121 9.21 10.88 -26.80
C GLY A 121 7.73 10.87 -27.17
N GLY A 122 6.80 10.72 -26.22
CA GLY A 122 5.35 10.64 -26.47
C GLY A 122 4.88 9.37 -27.18
N VAL A 123 5.78 8.49 -27.60
CA VAL A 123 5.48 7.28 -28.41
C VAL A 123 5.49 6.02 -27.56
N THR A 124 6.29 5.98 -26.49
CA THR A 124 6.40 4.81 -25.62
C THR A 124 6.17 5.21 -24.17
N ALA A 125 5.39 4.40 -23.43
CA ALA A 125 5.37 4.41 -21.98
C ALA A 125 5.94 3.11 -21.42
N ILE A 126 6.71 3.19 -20.35
CA ILE A 126 7.19 2.03 -19.58
C ILE A 126 6.53 2.09 -18.20
N THR A 127 5.88 1.00 -17.82
CA THR A 127 5.29 0.82 -16.49
C THR A 127 5.96 -0.31 -15.74
N HIS A 128 5.95 -0.21 -14.41
CA HIS A 128 6.42 -1.24 -13.51
C HIS A 128 5.27 -1.60 -12.58
N SER A 129 4.93 -2.87 -12.57
CA SER A 129 3.86 -3.42 -11.74
C SER A 129 4.39 -4.56 -10.89
N ILE A 130 3.75 -4.78 -9.76
CA ILE A 130 3.90 -5.97 -8.94
C ILE A 130 2.58 -6.73 -8.91
N LEU A 131 2.64 -8.05 -9.02
CA LEU A 131 1.50 -8.93 -8.83
C LEU A 131 1.89 -10.04 -7.87
N MET A 132 1.13 -10.17 -6.78
CA MET A 132 1.42 -11.09 -5.70
C MET A 132 0.19 -11.89 -5.35
N ARG A 133 0.41 -13.13 -4.90
CA ARG A 133 -0.68 -14.00 -4.47
C ARG A 133 -0.35 -14.68 -3.16
N VAL A 134 -1.22 -14.49 -2.16
CA VAL A 134 -1.08 -15.10 -0.83
C VAL A 134 -0.93 -16.61 -0.89
N LYS A 135 -1.81 -17.29 -1.63
CA LYS A 135 -1.85 -18.77 -1.67
C LYS A 135 -0.57 -19.41 -2.21
N SER A 136 0.00 -18.86 -3.28
CA SER A 136 1.18 -19.44 -3.91
C SER A 136 2.48 -18.77 -3.49
N LYS A 137 2.41 -17.70 -2.69
CA LYS A 137 3.53 -16.83 -2.32
C LYS A 137 4.36 -16.38 -3.52
N THR A 138 3.73 -16.33 -4.69
CA THR A 138 4.39 -15.95 -5.93
C THR A 138 4.34 -14.44 -6.05
N VAL A 139 5.50 -13.83 -6.24
CA VAL A 139 5.68 -12.41 -6.52
C VAL A 139 6.16 -12.27 -7.97
N ARG A 140 5.47 -11.44 -8.75
CA ARG A 140 5.83 -11.13 -10.13
C ARG A 140 6.07 -9.64 -10.27
N PHE A 141 7.28 -9.29 -10.67
CA PHE A 141 7.58 -7.95 -11.16
C PHE A 141 7.35 -7.93 -12.67
N ILE A 142 6.52 -7.01 -13.12
CA ILE A 142 6.10 -6.89 -14.52
C ILE A 142 6.57 -5.53 -15.02
N ARG A 143 7.52 -5.56 -15.96
CA ARG A 143 7.93 -4.38 -16.71
C ARG A 143 7.28 -4.43 -18.08
N ALA A 144 6.39 -3.50 -18.37
CA ALA A 144 5.70 -3.43 -19.64
C ALA A 144 6.15 -2.23 -20.46
N ARG A 145 6.31 -2.43 -21.78
CA ARG A 145 6.53 -1.38 -22.76
C ARG A 145 5.26 -1.22 -23.59
N HIS A 146 4.69 -0.04 -23.56
CA HIS A 146 3.45 0.30 -24.27
C HIS A 146 3.78 1.17 -25.47
N ASN A 147 3.35 0.77 -26.67
CA ASN A 147 3.37 1.64 -27.85
C ASN A 147 2.12 2.53 -27.84
N LEU A 148 2.28 3.81 -27.51
CA LEU A 148 1.17 4.75 -27.40
C LEU A 148 0.53 5.09 -28.75
N GLN A 149 1.24 4.88 -29.86
CA GLN A 149 0.68 5.15 -31.20
C GLN A 149 -0.42 4.15 -31.62
N THR A 150 -0.40 2.95 -31.06
CA THR A 150 -1.34 1.87 -31.44
C THR A 150 -2.10 1.32 -30.25
N LYS A 151 -1.70 1.63 -29.03
CA LYS A 151 -2.37 1.13 -27.83
C LYS A 151 -3.70 1.83 -27.66
N THR A 152 -4.74 1.03 -27.48
CA THR A 152 -6.04 1.50 -27.10
C THR A 152 -6.33 1.21 -25.62
N ILE A 153 -7.27 1.98 -25.08
CA ILE A 153 -7.91 1.73 -23.80
C ILE A 153 -9.42 1.69 -23.99
N ARG A 154 -10.07 0.71 -23.35
CA ARG A 154 -11.51 0.69 -23.27
C ARG A 154 -11.99 1.57 -22.12
N LEU A 155 -12.68 2.66 -22.43
CA LEU A 155 -13.25 3.53 -21.40
C LEU A 155 -14.55 2.93 -20.87
N ARG A 156 -14.70 2.90 -19.54
CA ARG A 156 -15.92 2.40 -18.90
C ARG A 156 -17.13 3.30 -19.19
N SER A 157 -16.92 4.59 -19.38
CA SER A 157 -17.97 5.61 -19.58
C SER A 157 -18.79 5.40 -20.83
N ASP A 158 -18.18 4.94 -21.92
CA ASP A 158 -18.85 4.72 -23.21
C ASP A 158 -18.69 3.30 -23.76
N ASN A 159 -17.96 2.46 -23.04
CA ASN A 159 -17.71 1.06 -23.36
C ASN A 159 -16.99 0.83 -24.70
N ARG A 160 -16.29 1.84 -25.22
CA ARG A 160 -15.57 1.83 -26.51
C ARG A 160 -14.05 1.88 -26.32
N GLU A 161 -13.33 1.45 -27.36
CA GLU A 161 -11.86 1.55 -27.45
C GLU A 161 -11.45 2.94 -27.94
N HIS A 162 -10.50 3.56 -27.24
CA HIS A 162 -9.93 4.87 -27.57
C HIS A 162 -8.42 4.75 -27.67
N ILE A 163 -7.81 5.44 -28.64
CA ILE A 163 -6.34 5.58 -28.70
C ILE A 163 -5.90 6.49 -27.55
N ILE A 164 -4.78 6.15 -26.92
CA ILE A 164 -4.15 6.96 -25.84
C ILE A 164 -3.44 8.17 -26.44
#